data_AF-A0A5C6E402-F1
#
_entry.id   AF-A0A5C6E402-F1
#
_cell.length_a   1.000
_cell.length_b   1.000
_cell.length_c   1.000
_cell.angle_alpha   90.00
_cell.angle_beta   90.00
_cell.angle_gamma   90.00
#
_symmetry.space_group_name_H-M   'P 1'
#
loop_
_entity.id
_entity.type
_entity.pdbx_description
1 polymer ?
#
loop_
_entity_poly.entity_id
_entity_poly.type
_entity_poly.pdbx_seq_one_letter_code
_entity_poly.pdbx_strand_id
1 'polypeptide(L)'
;MPWWKRLRIRLPSVFGARVILDETVIGIAALMIVSRGQFGIGRAIGLLLLISTHEFGHLIAGLIYRQRPRVIRIGLFGGYCAFYDSVVHLPVILAGLLTNFGWLVATITIEWTLGPLESQLALGAYQALVYFNLALIAYNCLPIGHSDAHLALAYFRGQLHHPRPTIPRIKKSQNHRLQRRPRKSDS
;
A
#
# COMPACT_ATOMS: atom_id res chain seq x y z
N MET A 1 -24.41 -3.47 -25.08
CA MET A 1 -23.66 -3.17 -23.84
C MET A 1 -24.30 -3.93 -22.70
N PRO A 2 -23.61 -4.84 -21.97
CA PRO A 2 -24.27 -5.63 -20.95
C PRO A 2 -24.67 -4.78 -19.74
N TRP A 3 -25.83 -5.11 -19.17
CA TRP A 3 -26.57 -4.37 -18.14
C TRP A 3 -25.88 -4.36 -16.76
N TRP A 4 -24.91 -5.24 -16.52
CA TRP A 4 -24.04 -5.23 -15.34
C TRP A 4 -22.92 -4.17 -15.41
N LYS A 5 -23.16 -2.99 -16.03
CA LYS A 5 -22.20 -1.88 -15.95
C LYS A 5 -21.99 -1.54 -14.48
N ARG A 6 -20.87 -2.07 -13.97
CA ARG A 6 -20.53 -2.30 -12.56
C ARG A 6 -20.88 -1.13 -11.68
N LEU A 7 -21.61 -1.40 -10.61
CA LEU A 7 -22.00 -0.41 -9.61
C LEU A 7 -20.74 0.02 -8.85
N ARG A 8 -20.07 1.07 -9.33
CA ARG A 8 -18.90 1.65 -8.65
C ARG A 8 -19.38 2.83 -7.83
N ILE A 9 -19.37 2.67 -6.51
CA ILE A 9 -19.67 3.80 -5.61
C ILE A 9 -18.43 4.68 -5.57
N ARG A 10 -18.56 5.90 -6.09
CA ARG A 10 -17.54 6.93 -5.93
C ARG A 10 -17.70 7.55 -4.56
N LEU A 11 -16.69 7.38 -3.71
CA LEU A 11 -16.62 8.03 -2.42
C LEU A 11 -15.96 9.42 -2.57
N PRO A 12 -16.09 10.31 -1.58
CA PRO A 12 -15.39 11.60 -1.57
C PRO A 12 -13.89 11.40 -1.83
N SER A 13 -13.28 12.33 -2.56
CA SER A 13 -11.84 12.29 -2.79
C SER A 13 -11.09 12.48 -1.48
N VAL A 14 -10.07 11.65 -1.23
CA VAL A 14 -9.21 11.74 -0.04
C VAL A 14 -7.82 12.13 -0.48
N PHE A 15 -7.32 13.29 -0.01
CA PHE A 15 -6.03 13.87 -0.42
C PHE A 15 -5.83 13.97 -1.95
N GLY A 16 -6.91 14.28 -2.69
CA GLY A 16 -6.89 14.36 -4.16
C GLY A 16 -6.97 12.99 -4.88
N ALA A 17 -6.94 11.87 -4.15
CA ALA A 17 -7.17 10.53 -4.69
C ALA A 17 -8.67 10.30 -4.88
N ARG A 18 -9.06 9.72 -6.03
CA ARG A 18 -10.43 9.21 -6.21
C ARG A 18 -10.57 7.89 -5.47
N VAL A 19 -11.53 7.79 -4.55
CA VAL A 19 -11.80 6.54 -3.83
C VAL A 19 -12.94 5.78 -4.52
N ILE A 20 -12.67 4.53 -4.91
CA ILE A 20 -13.61 3.67 -5.62
C ILE A 20 -13.82 2.40 -4.79
N LEU A 21 -15.07 2.16 -4.40
CA LEU A 21 -15.47 0.90 -3.77
C LEU A 21 -16.08 -0.01 -4.83
N ASP A 22 -15.52 -1.21 -4.97
CA ASP A 22 -16.05 -2.21 -5.91
C ASP A 22 -17.28 -2.93 -5.35
N GLU A 23 -18.25 -3.19 -6.22
CA GLU A 23 -19.48 -3.95 -5.94
C GLU A 23 -19.24 -5.30 -5.26
N THR A 24 -18.11 -5.96 -5.55
CA THR A 24 -17.79 -7.27 -4.98
C THR A 24 -17.55 -7.19 -3.48
N VAL A 25 -16.90 -6.11 -3.00
CA VAL A 25 -16.64 -5.95 -1.56
C VAL A 25 -17.93 -5.60 -0.82
N ILE A 26 -18.81 -4.83 -1.46
CA ILE A 26 -20.15 -4.52 -0.96
C ILE A 26 -20.99 -5.79 -0.85
N GLY A 27 -20.97 -6.65 -1.88
CA GLY A 27 -21.69 -7.92 -1.89
C GLY A 27 -21.25 -8.87 -0.78
N ILE A 28 -19.94 -8.96 -0.51
CA ILE A 28 -19.42 -9.78 0.59
C ILE A 28 -19.76 -9.18 1.95
N ALA A 29 -19.62 -7.86 2.12
CA ALA A 29 -20.04 -7.21 3.35
C ALA A 29 -21.53 -7.47 3.63
N ALA A 30 -22.39 -7.35 2.62
CA ALA A 30 -23.81 -7.67 2.73
C ALA A 30 -24.05 -9.15 3.08
N LEU A 31 -23.34 -10.09 2.45
CA LEU A 31 -23.45 -11.52 2.76
C LEU A 31 -23.02 -11.83 4.20
N MET A 32 -21.94 -11.21 4.67
CA MET A 32 -21.48 -11.35 6.06
C MET A 32 -22.55 -10.84 7.04
N ILE A 33 -23.16 -9.69 6.75
CA ILE A 33 -24.23 -9.11 7.57
C ILE A 33 -25.44 -10.04 7.64
N VAL A 34 -25.92 -10.53 6.48
CA VAL A 34 -27.12 -11.38 6.41
C VAL A 34 -26.88 -12.74 7.06
N SER A 35 -25.68 -13.32 6.93
CA SER A 35 -25.40 -14.68 7.42
C SER A 35 -25.21 -14.78 8.94
N ARG A 36 -24.79 -13.71 9.63
CA ARG A 36 -24.42 -13.76 11.07
C ARG A 36 -24.88 -12.58 11.93
N GLY A 37 -25.82 -11.76 11.44
CA GLY A 37 -26.39 -10.65 12.19
C GLY A 37 -25.32 -9.68 12.71
N GLN A 38 -25.38 -9.32 13.99
CA GLN A 38 -24.44 -8.36 14.62
C GLN A 38 -22.97 -8.78 14.52
N PHE A 39 -22.67 -10.07 14.66
CA PHE A 39 -21.32 -10.59 14.50
C PHE A 39 -20.82 -10.45 13.05
N GLY A 40 -21.71 -10.70 12.09
CA GLY A 40 -21.48 -10.50 10.67
C GLY A 40 -21.21 -9.04 10.30
N ILE A 41 -21.97 -8.11 10.88
CA ILE A 41 -21.75 -6.66 10.76
C ILE A 41 -20.36 -6.29 11.25
N GLY A 42 -19.96 -6.78 12.43
CA GLY A 42 -18.63 -6.53 12.99
C GLY A 42 -17.51 -6.95 12.05
N ARG A 43 -17.61 -8.17 11.49
CA ARG A 43 -16.60 -8.68 10.54
C ARG A 43 -16.54 -7.89 9.25
N ALA A 44 -17.69 -7.50 8.71
CA ALA A 44 -17.75 -6.70 7.48
C ALA A 44 -17.10 -5.33 7.68
N ILE A 45 -17.41 -4.65 8.79
CA ILE A 45 -16.80 -3.37 9.14
C ILE A 45 -15.29 -3.52 9.33
N GLY A 46 -14.86 -4.51 10.12
CA GLY A 46 -13.44 -4.76 10.36
C GLY A 46 -12.67 -5.07 9.09
N LEU A 47 -13.23 -5.87 8.17
CA LEU A 47 -12.60 -6.18 6.88
C LEU A 47 -12.48 -4.94 5.98
N LEU A 48 -13.55 -4.13 5.87
CA LEU A 48 -13.51 -2.90 5.09
C LEU A 48 -12.50 -1.91 5.67
N LEU A 49 -12.46 -1.77 7.00
CA LEU A 49 -11.51 -0.92 7.69
C LEU A 49 -10.09 -1.37 7.39
N LEU A 50 -9.80 -2.68 7.52
CA LEU A 50 -8.50 -3.28 7.27
C LEU A 50 -7.95 -2.99 5.86
N ILE A 51 -8.75 -3.29 4.83
CA ILE A 51 -8.34 -3.08 3.44
C ILE A 51 -8.16 -1.59 3.18
N SER A 52 -9.06 -0.75 3.70
CA SER A 52 -8.96 0.70 3.55
C SER A 52 -7.69 1.24 4.19
N THR A 53 -7.38 0.85 5.43
CA THR A 53 -6.20 1.32 6.16
C THR A 53 -4.90 0.88 5.52
N HIS A 54 -4.86 -0.33 4.94
CA HIS A 54 -3.73 -0.80 4.16
C HIS A 54 -3.44 0.14 2.97
N GLU A 55 -4.46 0.44 2.15
CA GLU A 55 -4.30 1.36 1.01
C GLU A 55 -3.99 2.79 1.45
N PHE A 56 -4.56 3.24 2.57
CA PHE A 56 -4.23 4.54 3.14
C PHE A 56 -2.78 4.62 3.62
N GLY A 57 -2.19 3.51 4.07
CA GLY A 57 -0.77 3.42 4.37
C GLY A 57 0.09 3.79 3.16
N HIS A 58 -0.18 3.15 2.01
CA HIS A 58 0.50 3.49 0.75
C HIS A 58 0.26 4.95 0.34
N LEU A 59 -0.98 5.44 0.46
CA LEU A 59 -1.31 6.83 0.15
C LEU A 59 -0.48 7.82 0.97
N ILE A 60 -0.47 7.67 2.29
CA ILE A 60 0.23 8.58 3.20
C ILE A 60 1.73 8.58 2.91
N ALA A 61 2.32 7.40 2.73
CA ALA A 61 3.72 7.30 2.34
C ALA A 61 3.97 7.99 0.99
N GLY A 62 3.12 7.76 -0.01
CA GLY A 62 3.23 8.41 -1.31
C GLY A 62 3.22 9.94 -1.20
N LEU A 63 2.32 10.49 -0.38
CA LEU A 63 2.25 11.93 -0.11
C LEU A 63 3.53 12.48 0.55
N ILE A 64 4.10 11.76 1.52
CA ILE A 64 5.39 12.12 2.15
C ILE A 64 6.51 12.18 1.10
N TYR A 65 6.52 11.24 0.17
CA TYR A 65 7.46 11.21 -0.96
C TYR A 65 7.01 12.07 -2.16
N ARG A 66 6.03 12.98 -1.95
CA ARG A 66 5.53 13.94 -2.94
C ARG A 66 4.96 13.32 -4.21
N GLN A 67 4.52 12.05 -4.14
CA GLN A 67 3.80 11.41 -5.23
C GLN A 67 2.36 11.94 -5.28
N ARG A 68 1.85 12.16 -6.50
CA ARG A 68 0.49 12.63 -6.75
C ARG A 68 -0.46 11.45 -6.82
N PRO A 69 -1.37 11.27 -5.85
CA PRO A 69 -2.29 10.15 -5.86
C PRO A 69 -3.32 10.30 -6.98
N ARG A 70 -3.71 9.17 -7.55
CA ARG A 70 -4.64 9.11 -8.70
C ARG A 70 -5.95 8.42 -8.33
N VAL A 71 -5.85 7.26 -7.72
CA VAL A 71 -7.01 6.43 -7.37
C VAL A 71 -6.65 5.48 -6.23
N ILE A 72 -7.60 5.29 -5.33
CA ILE A 72 -7.60 4.21 -4.34
C ILE A 72 -8.82 3.36 -4.67
N ARG A 73 -8.58 2.09 -4.98
CA ARG A 73 -9.65 1.14 -5.27
C ARG A 73 -9.67 0.10 -4.17
N ILE A 74 -10.84 -0.18 -3.63
CA ILE A 74 -11.04 -1.19 -2.59
C ILE A 74 -11.98 -2.25 -3.18
N GLY A 75 -11.51 -3.48 -3.23
CA GLY A 75 -12.22 -4.61 -3.83
C GLY A 75 -12.13 -5.89 -3.02
N LEU A 76 -12.63 -6.97 -3.61
CA LEU A 76 -12.73 -8.27 -2.94
C LEU A 76 -11.36 -8.90 -2.65
N PHE A 77 -10.43 -8.78 -3.59
CA PHE A 77 -9.10 -9.37 -3.49
C PHE A 77 -8.06 -8.40 -2.93
N GLY A 78 -8.49 -7.44 -2.11
CA GLY A 78 -7.65 -6.38 -1.55
C GLY A 78 -7.95 -5.01 -2.15
N GLY A 79 -6.99 -4.10 -2.06
CA GLY A 79 -7.09 -2.77 -2.64
C GLY A 79 -5.97 -2.49 -3.65
N TYR A 80 -6.00 -1.27 -4.17
CA TYR A 80 -4.95 -0.76 -5.03
C TYR A 80 -4.89 0.77 -4.95
N CYS A 81 -3.76 1.29 -4.49
CA CYS A 81 -3.41 2.71 -4.49
C CYS A 81 -2.49 3.04 -5.67
N ALA A 82 -2.96 3.87 -6.59
CA ALA A 82 -2.22 4.31 -7.77
C ALA A 82 -1.81 5.77 -7.67
N PHE A 83 -0.63 6.08 -8.18
CA PHE A 83 -0.08 7.43 -8.32
C PHE A 83 0.11 7.79 -9.80
N TYR A 84 0.21 9.08 -10.11
CA TYR A 84 0.55 9.54 -11.47
C TYR A 84 2.05 9.40 -11.78
N ASP A 85 2.89 9.49 -10.76
CA ASP A 85 4.33 9.42 -10.91
C ASP A 85 4.79 7.99 -11.21
N SER A 86 5.74 7.85 -12.14
CA SER A 86 6.34 6.56 -12.48
C SER A 86 7.45 6.13 -11.51
N VAL A 87 7.87 7.04 -10.63
CA VAL A 87 8.95 6.81 -9.67
C VAL A 87 8.40 6.07 -8.46
N VAL A 88 8.91 4.88 -8.19
CA VAL A 88 8.49 4.06 -7.06
C VAL A 88 9.50 4.21 -5.92
N HIS A 89 8.99 4.38 -4.70
CA HIS A 89 9.80 4.43 -3.47
C HIS A 89 9.51 3.20 -2.62
N LEU A 90 10.56 2.50 -2.16
CA LEU A 90 10.40 1.31 -1.32
C LEU A 90 9.53 1.54 -0.07
N PRO A 91 9.64 2.67 0.67
CA PRO A 91 8.75 2.94 1.79
C PRO A 91 7.27 3.03 1.39
N VAL A 92 6.96 3.51 0.18
CA VAL A 92 5.59 3.54 -0.33
C VAL A 92 5.08 2.12 -0.59
N ILE A 93 5.94 1.24 -1.11
CA ILE A 93 5.60 -0.18 -1.31
C ILE A 93 5.30 -0.87 0.02
N LEU A 94 6.09 -0.61 1.07
CA LEU A 94 5.94 -1.33 2.35
C LEU A 94 4.93 -0.70 3.32
N ALA A 95 4.42 0.50 3.01
CA ALA A 95 3.62 1.26 3.97
C ALA A 95 2.30 0.55 4.33
N GLY A 96 1.60 -0.06 3.37
CA GLY A 96 0.37 -0.80 3.66
C GLY A 96 0.60 -1.98 4.60
N LEU A 97 1.65 -2.78 4.35
CA LEU A 97 2.06 -3.86 5.25
C LEU A 97 2.36 -3.36 6.67
N LEU A 98 3.15 -2.27 6.79
CA LEU A 98 3.52 -1.70 8.09
C LEU A 98 2.31 -1.12 8.84
N THR A 99 1.39 -0.46 8.14
CA THR A 99 0.14 0.05 8.74
C THR A 99 -0.69 -1.09 9.31
N ASN A 100 -0.85 -2.18 8.57
CA ASN A 100 -1.59 -3.35 9.04
C ASN A 100 -0.92 -4.05 10.22
N PHE A 101 0.41 -4.16 10.20
CA PHE A 101 1.16 -4.67 11.34
C PHE A 101 0.96 -3.80 12.59
N GLY A 102 0.99 -2.47 12.44
CA GLY A 102 0.68 -1.54 13.53
C GLY A 102 -0.74 -1.73 14.09
N TRP A 103 -1.73 -1.91 13.22
CA TRP A 103 -3.11 -2.21 13.62
C TRP A 103 -3.25 -3.54 14.35
N LEU A 104 -2.53 -4.57 13.91
CA LEU A 104 -2.54 -5.87 14.56
C LEU A 104 -2.03 -5.77 15.99
N VAL A 105 -0.86 -5.14 16.18
CA VAL A 105 -0.28 -4.91 17.50
C VAL A 105 -1.24 -4.10 18.37
N ALA A 106 -1.76 -2.99 17.86
CA ALA A 106 -2.69 -2.13 18.60
C ALA A 106 -3.95 -2.89 19.03
N THR A 107 -4.53 -3.70 18.14
CA THR A 107 -5.77 -4.46 18.42
C THR A 107 -5.52 -5.51 19.52
N ILE A 108 -4.42 -6.26 19.45
CA ILE A 108 -4.05 -7.24 20.48
C ILE A 108 -3.79 -6.54 21.82
N THR A 109 -3.06 -5.42 21.82
CA THR A 109 -2.79 -4.64 23.04
C THR A 109 -4.07 -4.11 23.67
N ILE A 110 -5.02 -3.61 22.88
CA ILE A 110 -6.30 -3.11 23.37
C ILE A 110 -7.10 -4.22 24.06
N GLU A 111 -7.23 -5.40 23.44
CA GLU A 111 -7.94 -6.53 24.06
C GLU A 111 -7.24 -6.95 25.35
N TRP A 112 -5.91 -7.03 25.36
CA TRP A 112 -5.16 -7.40 26.55
C TRP A 112 -5.30 -6.39 27.69
N THR A 113 -5.49 -5.11 27.37
CA THR A 113 -5.65 -4.02 28.35
C THR A 113 -7.07 -3.87 28.86
N LEU A 114 -8.08 -3.99 27.98
CA LEU A 114 -9.48 -3.74 28.33
C LEU A 114 -10.24 -5.01 28.73
N GLY A 115 -9.65 -6.19 28.55
CA GLY A 115 -10.29 -7.47 28.80
C GLY A 115 -11.14 -7.97 27.63
N PRO A 116 -11.81 -9.12 27.80
CA PRO A 116 -12.54 -9.78 26.72
C PRO A 116 -13.71 -8.94 26.23
N LEU A 117 -13.89 -8.92 24.91
CA LEU A 117 -15.00 -8.21 24.27
C LEU A 117 -16.31 -9.00 24.41
N GLU A 118 -17.31 -8.41 25.06
CA GLU A 118 -18.60 -9.08 25.32
C GLU A 118 -19.62 -8.89 24.20
N SER A 119 -19.53 -7.79 23.45
CA SER A 119 -20.45 -7.50 22.35
C SER A 119 -20.14 -8.35 21.12
N GLN A 120 -21.16 -9.02 20.56
CA GLN A 120 -21.04 -9.78 19.31
C GLN A 120 -20.51 -8.94 18.14
N LEU A 121 -20.90 -7.65 18.10
CA LEU A 121 -20.39 -6.70 17.11
C LEU A 121 -18.89 -6.47 17.31
N ALA A 122 -18.47 -6.19 18.54
CA ALA A 122 -17.07 -5.94 18.88
C ALA A 122 -16.20 -7.18 18.65
N LEU A 123 -16.69 -8.36 19.04
CA LEU A 123 -16.02 -9.63 18.81
C LEU A 123 -15.85 -9.91 17.31
N GLY A 124 -16.89 -9.67 16.51
CA GLY A 124 -16.82 -9.79 15.05
C GLY A 124 -15.78 -8.84 14.43
N ALA A 125 -15.76 -7.58 14.88
CA ALA A 125 -14.77 -6.59 14.41
C ALA A 125 -13.34 -6.95 14.81
N TYR A 126 -13.14 -7.37 16.07
CA TYR A 126 -11.86 -7.85 16.57
C TYR A 126 -11.35 -9.06 15.77
N GLN A 127 -12.19 -10.06 15.52
CA GLN A 127 -11.79 -11.22 14.70
C GLN A 127 -11.33 -10.81 13.30
N ALA A 128 -11.99 -9.84 12.68
CA ALA A 128 -11.54 -9.31 11.39
C ALA A 128 -10.19 -8.57 11.53
N LEU A 129 -10.05 -7.70 12.53
CA LEU A 129 -8.83 -6.91 12.77
C LEU A 129 -7.61 -7.73 13.20
N VAL A 130 -7.81 -8.95 13.71
CA VAL A 130 -6.73 -9.87 14.06
C VAL A 130 -6.55 -10.94 12.99
N TYR A 131 -7.55 -11.78 12.74
CA TYR A 131 -7.38 -12.95 11.85
C TYR A 131 -7.30 -12.56 10.37
N PHE A 132 -8.18 -11.66 9.89
CA PHE A 132 -8.08 -11.21 8.50
C PHE A 132 -6.86 -10.32 8.30
N ASN A 133 -6.45 -9.57 9.32
CA ASN A 133 -5.20 -8.80 9.29
C ASN A 133 -3.98 -9.70 9.16
N LEU A 134 -3.86 -10.73 10.01
CA LEU A 134 -2.79 -11.72 9.92
C LEU A 134 -2.76 -12.39 8.55
N ALA A 135 -3.91 -12.76 8.00
CA ALA A 135 -4.01 -13.33 6.65
C ALA A 135 -3.54 -12.33 5.57
N LEU A 136 -3.93 -11.07 5.68
CA LEU A 136 -3.55 -10.01 4.74
C LEU A 136 -2.05 -9.68 4.83
N ILE A 137 -1.48 -9.65 6.04
CA ILE A 137 -0.03 -9.50 6.27
C ILE A 137 0.71 -10.68 5.66
N ALA A 138 0.29 -11.92 5.99
CA ALA A 138 0.92 -13.13 5.47
C ALA A 138 0.89 -13.17 3.94
N TYR A 139 -0.25 -12.86 3.33
CA TYR A 139 -0.37 -12.77 1.87
C TYR A 139 0.56 -11.72 1.27
N ASN A 140 0.62 -10.53 1.86
CA ASN A 140 1.48 -9.45 1.36
C ASN A 140 2.98 -9.70 1.58
N CYS A 141 3.34 -10.60 2.50
CA CYS A 141 4.72 -11.07 2.69
C CYS A 141 5.15 -12.14 1.68
N LEU A 142 4.22 -12.80 0.96
CA LEU A 142 4.56 -13.77 -0.08
C LEU A 142 4.98 -13.03 -1.36
N PRO A 143 6.12 -13.35 -2.00
CA PRO A 143 6.59 -12.63 -3.18
C PRO A 143 5.89 -13.06 -4.49
N ILE A 144 4.56 -13.12 -4.47
CA ILE A 144 3.71 -13.58 -5.58
C ILE A 144 2.76 -12.48 -6.08
N GLY A 145 2.52 -12.45 -7.39
CA GLY A 145 1.52 -11.58 -8.00
C GLY A 145 1.77 -10.09 -7.73
N HIS A 146 0.78 -9.41 -7.15
CA HIS A 146 0.80 -7.97 -6.88
C HIS A 146 1.00 -7.64 -5.39
N SER A 147 1.55 -8.56 -4.60
CA SER A 147 1.82 -8.32 -3.18
C SER A 147 2.93 -7.29 -2.94
N ASP A 148 2.92 -6.68 -1.76
CA ASP A 148 3.97 -5.74 -1.32
C ASP A 148 5.36 -6.38 -1.37
N ALA A 149 5.52 -7.63 -0.93
CA ALA A 149 6.80 -8.34 -0.98
C ALA A 149 7.27 -8.59 -2.42
N HIS A 150 6.35 -8.90 -3.35
CA HIS A 150 6.71 -9.06 -4.75
C HIS A 150 7.23 -7.74 -5.34
N LEU A 151 6.54 -6.63 -5.07
CA LEU A 151 6.94 -5.29 -5.52
C LEU A 151 8.25 -4.84 -4.87
N ALA A 152 8.45 -5.12 -3.59
CA ALA A 152 9.70 -4.83 -2.89
C ALA A 152 10.86 -5.64 -3.48
N LEU A 153 10.65 -6.91 -3.80
CA LEU A 153 11.65 -7.73 -4.47
C LEU A 153 11.98 -7.20 -5.88
N ALA A 154 10.97 -6.80 -6.65
CA ALA A 154 11.16 -6.16 -7.95
C ALA A 154 11.92 -4.83 -7.84
N TYR A 155 11.67 -4.05 -6.77
CA TYR A 155 12.44 -2.84 -6.45
C TYR A 155 13.93 -3.16 -6.26
N PHE A 156 14.26 -4.13 -5.40
CA PHE A 156 15.65 -4.52 -5.14
C PHE A 156 16.36 -5.15 -6.34
N ARG A 157 15.61 -5.83 -7.22
CA ARG A 157 16.12 -6.37 -8.49
C ARG A 157 16.33 -5.31 -9.57
N GLY A 158 16.00 -4.04 -9.30
CA GLY A 158 16.13 -2.96 -10.27
C GLY A 158 15.07 -2.96 -11.37
N GLN A 159 13.96 -3.69 -11.19
CA GLN A 159 12.90 -3.87 -12.20
C GLN A 159 11.83 -2.77 -12.17
N LEU A 160 11.77 -1.98 -11.10
CA LEU A 160 10.89 -0.82 -10.99
C LEU A 160 11.68 0.47 -11.28
N HIS A 161 11.06 1.53 -11.79
CA HIS A 161 11.73 2.82 -11.94
C HIS A 161 11.88 3.51 -10.58
N HIS A 162 13.07 3.43 -9.98
CA HIS A 162 13.39 4.10 -8.70
C HIS A 162 14.07 5.44 -8.94
N PRO A 163 13.99 6.38 -7.97
CA PRO A 163 14.76 7.61 -8.06
C PRO A 163 16.24 7.22 -8.13
N ARG A 164 16.93 7.63 -9.21
CA ARG A 164 18.37 7.39 -9.31
C ARG A 164 19.03 7.99 -8.06
N PRO A 165 19.86 7.24 -7.32
CA PRO A 165 20.66 7.85 -6.30
C PRO A 165 21.54 8.88 -7.00
N THR A 166 21.35 10.16 -6.67
CA THR A 166 22.32 11.22 -6.97
C THR A 166 23.56 10.96 -6.13
N ILE A 167 24.32 9.92 -6.48
CA ILE A 167 25.70 9.80 -6.08
C ILE A 167 26.37 11.00 -6.75
N PRO A 168 26.94 11.96 -5.99
CA PRO A 168 27.71 13.02 -6.60
C PRO A 168 28.79 12.32 -7.44
N ARG A 169 28.71 12.48 -8.77
CA ARG A 169 29.78 12.02 -9.66
C ARG A 169 31.03 12.73 -9.19
N ILE A 170 31.90 12.03 -8.47
CA ILE A 170 33.28 12.43 -8.30
C ILE A 170 33.82 12.49 -9.71
N LYS A 171 33.87 13.71 -10.28
CA LYS A 171 34.58 13.96 -11.53
C LYS A 171 35.99 13.45 -11.28
N LYS A 172 36.36 12.31 -11.88
CA LYS A 172 37.77 11.93 -11.99
C LYS A 172 38.45 13.10 -12.69
N SER A 173 39.16 13.91 -11.90
CA SER A 173 39.95 15.04 -12.38
C SER A 173 40.86 14.54 -13.50
N GLN A 174 40.82 15.27 -14.61
CA GLN A 174 41.60 15.10 -15.84
C GLN A 174 43.11 15.35 -15.61
N ASN A 175 43.72 14.77 -14.58
CA ASN A 175 45.17 14.74 -14.43
C ASN A 175 45.74 13.64 -15.32
N HIS A 176 45.84 13.89 -16.64
CA HIS A 176 46.85 13.18 -17.44
C HIS A 176 47.18 13.73 -18.84
N ARG A 177 46.65 14.88 -19.29
CA ARG A 177 46.78 15.26 -20.72
C ARG A 177 47.44 16.58 -21.09
N LEU A 178 48.13 17.25 -20.17
CA LEU A 178 48.92 18.44 -20.52
C LEU A 178 50.26 18.47 -19.75
N GLN A 179 51.02 17.38 -19.82
CA GLN A 179 52.46 17.47 -19.74
C GLN A 179 53.06 16.84 -21.01
N ARG A 180 53.93 17.64 -21.65
CA ARG A 180 54.82 17.31 -22.77
C ARG A 180 54.22 17.38 -24.17
N ARG A 181 54.42 18.54 -24.82
CA ARG A 181 55.07 18.64 -26.15
C ARG A 181 55.58 20.08 -26.39
N PRO A 182 56.57 20.28 -27.29
CA PRO A 182 57.82 20.96 -26.96
C PRO A 182 57.89 22.41 -27.47
N ARG A 183 58.91 23.11 -26.94
CA ARG A 183 59.44 24.43 -27.32
C ARG A 183 59.45 24.64 -28.84
N LYS A 184 58.79 25.70 -29.30
CA LYS A 184 59.01 26.29 -30.63
C LYS A 184 60.42 26.90 -30.65
N SER A 185 61.26 26.43 -31.56
CA SER A 185 62.50 27.07 -31.99
C SER A 185 62.30 27.65 -33.38
N ASP A 186 62.63 28.93 -33.52
CA ASP A 186 63.03 29.74 -34.67
C ASP A 186 62.69 29.31 -36.11
N SER A 187 61.96 30.21 -36.79
CA SER A 187 62.22 30.68 -38.17
C SER A 187 61.41 31.96 -38.40
#